data_AF-A0A0Q6JZ61-F1
#
_entry.id   AF-A0A0Q6JZ61-F1
#
_cell.length_a   1.000
_cell.length_b   1.000
_cell.length_c   1.000
_cell.angle_alpha   90.00
_cell.angle_beta   90.00
_cell.angle_gamma   90.00
#
_symmetry.space_group_name_H-M   'P 1'
#
loop_
_entity.id
_entity.type
_entity.pdbx_description
1 polymer ?
#
loop_
_entity_poly.entity_id
_entity_poly.type
_entity_poly.pdbx_seq_one_letter_code
_entity_poly.pdbx_strand_id
1 'polypeptide(L)'
;MSPERSATPPSGYRYEWSLFADWCAATDVEPLPASAMTLAQFLTGNPASDPVQLRRVAAINRRHLDAGHTPPGRAAALRMALDSGRTARVARRAEHYRELATALPFLGSTQALFGRRDAVLLLLSGAGLSHRAIASLDRSDIAVDGDGVWIDGRHSIWIAADESEGFNPAEIWERWRTVLRFSDRYPSTALLTEHVQGDTFPDMSRWPVRPGPVAVPIDRWGHMPFPADPMTPAAVGAVIAAHRSGRPPRHDPRPPLSWRRGRGERETDVTVPPPHPVSAAPGSDYYRIGVEARGRAHAALADVPDLVDDLEYRIEALMHRTLELLDIEPDAEAPIEWVGEQ
;
A
#
# COMPACT_ATOMS: atom_id res chain seq x y z
N MET A 1 46.28 -1.95 19.27
CA MET A 1 45.77 -3.06 20.10
C MET A 1 44.79 -2.46 21.10
N SER A 2 43.54 -2.27 20.68
CA SER A 2 42.47 -1.72 21.51
C SER A 2 41.72 -2.88 22.15
N PRO A 3 41.33 -2.80 23.43
CA PRO A 3 40.64 -3.91 24.07
C PRO A 3 39.22 -3.99 23.53
N GLU A 4 38.88 -5.11 22.91
CA GLU A 4 37.51 -5.54 22.68
C GLU A 4 36.80 -5.58 24.04
N ARG A 5 35.98 -4.55 24.31
CA ARG A 5 35.02 -4.59 25.40
C ARG A 5 33.94 -5.59 25.02
N SER A 6 34.12 -6.82 25.48
CA SER A 6 33.04 -7.81 25.62
C SER A 6 31.95 -7.21 26.52
N ALA A 7 30.91 -6.66 25.90
CA ALA A 7 29.73 -6.17 26.59
C ALA A 7 29.04 -7.36 27.25
N THR A 8 29.27 -7.54 28.54
CA THR A 8 28.51 -8.48 29.36
C THR A 8 27.06 -7.96 29.45
N PRO A 9 26.06 -8.71 28.99
CA PRO A 9 24.67 -8.28 29.11
C PRO A 9 24.23 -8.29 30.58
N PRO A 10 23.17 -7.55 30.92
CA PRO A 10 22.57 -7.61 32.25
C PRO A 10 22.28 -9.05 32.67
N SER A 11 22.54 -9.36 33.95
CA SER A 11 22.65 -10.72 34.50
C SER A 11 21.42 -11.62 34.32
N GLY A 12 20.25 -11.06 33.98
CA GLY A 12 18.99 -11.78 33.89
C GLY A 12 18.78 -12.67 32.66
N TYR A 13 19.60 -12.54 31.61
CA TYR A 13 19.42 -13.27 30.33
C TYR A 13 20.55 -14.25 29.97
N ARG A 14 21.53 -14.42 30.86
CA ARG A 14 22.71 -15.26 30.59
C ARG A 14 22.36 -16.73 30.37
N TYR A 15 21.44 -17.25 31.17
CA TYR A 15 21.01 -18.65 31.12
C TYR A 15 20.24 -18.97 29.85
N GLU A 16 19.34 -18.09 29.42
CA GLU A 16 18.55 -18.27 28.22
C GLU A 16 19.44 -18.21 26.96
N TRP A 17 20.47 -17.37 26.96
CA TRP A 17 21.43 -17.33 25.88
C TRP A 17 22.32 -18.57 25.84
N SER A 18 22.82 -19.05 26.99
CA SER A 18 23.66 -20.26 27.00
C SER A 18 22.87 -21.47 26.51
N LEU A 19 21.62 -21.64 26.96
CA LEU A 19 20.76 -22.72 26.47
C LEU A 19 20.57 -22.70 24.95
N PHE A 20 20.40 -21.51 24.37
CA PHE A 20 20.28 -21.36 22.93
C PHE A 20 21.60 -21.68 22.20
N ALA A 21 22.73 -21.17 22.70
CA ALA A 21 24.05 -21.43 22.12
C ALA A 21 24.43 -22.92 22.19
N ASP A 22 24.14 -23.59 23.31
CA ASP A 22 24.38 -25.01 23.50
C ASP A 22 23.51 -25.85 22.54
N TRP A 23 22.24 -25.48 22.37
CA TRP A 23 21.36 -26.12 21.39
C TRP A 23 21.85 -25.91 19.95
N CYS A 24 22.30 -24.70 19.62
CA CYS A 24 22.90 -24.38 18.32
C CYS A 24 24.15 -25.24 18.05
N ALA A 25 25.05 -25.35 19.03
CA ALA A 25 26.22 -26.22 18.95
C ALA A 25 25.83 -27.71 18.78
N ALA A 26 24.77 -28.17 19.44
CA ALA A 26 24.30 -29.54 19.33
C ALA A 26 23.60 -29.86 17.99
N THR A 27 23.09 -28.83 17.29
CA THR A 27 22.37 -28.94 16.01
C THR A 27 23.19 -28.49 14.81
N ASP A 28 24.46 -28.13 15.03
CA ASP A 28 25.40 -27.64 14.02
C ASP A 28 24.89 -26.38 13.27
N VAL A 29 24.28 -25.46 14.01
CA VAL A 29 23.77 -24.18 13.49
C VAL A 29 24.46 -23.02 14.19
N GLU A 30 24.82 -21.98 13.44
CA GLU A 30 25.43 -20.78 14.00
C GLU A 30 24.44 -19.99 14.89
N PRO A 31 24.77 -19.71 16.18
CA PRO A 31 23.90 -18.95 17.07
C PRO A 31 23.85 -17.44 16.75
N LEU A 32 24.79 -16.91 15.95
CA LEU A 32 24.85 -15.49 15.61
C LEU A 32 25.51 -15.24 14.22
N PRO A 33 24.79 -14.63 13.26
CA PRO A 33 23.37 -14.29 13.27
C PRO A 33 22.49 -15.53 13.04
N ALA A 34 21.58 -15.79 13.97
CA ALA A 34 20.55 -16.81 13.79
C ALA A 34 19.40 -16.31 12.92
N SER A 35 18.79 -17.21 12.14
CA SER A 35 17.56 -16.92 11.39
C SER A 35 16.31 -17.04 12.27
N ALA A 36 15.19 -16.46 11.81
CA ALA A 36 13.89 -16.66 12.48
C ALA A 36 13.48 -18.14 12.50
N MET A 37 13.84 -18.90 11.46
CA MET A 37 13.60 -20.34 11.37
C MET A 37 14.40 -21.11 12.43
N THR A 38 15.69 -20.81 12.59
CA THR A 38 16.56 -21.40 13.63
C THR A 38 15.97 -21.16 15.02
N LEU A 39 15.51 -19.95 15.30
CA LEU A 39 14.87 -19.63 16.57
C LEU A 39 13.54 -20.39 16.76
N ALA A 40 12.73 -20.53 15.71
CA ALA A 40 11.50 -21.32 15.78
C ALA A 40 11.79 -22.80 16.12
N GLN A 41 12.77 -23.41 15.44
CA GLN A 41 13.20 -24.79 15.71
C GLN A 41 13.69 -24.97 17.16
N PHE A 42 14.48 -24.03 17.68
CA PHE A 42 14.90 -24.02 19.07
C PHE A 42 13.71 -24.05 20.04
N LEU A 43 12.72 -23.19 19.82
CA LEU A 43 11.55 -23.06 20.70
C LEU A 43 10.66 -24.30 20.64
N THR A 44 10.50 -24.91 19.46
CA THR A 44 9.79 -26.18 19.27
C THR A 44 10.52 -27.34 19.92
N GLY A 45 11.85 -27.41 19.79
CA GLY A 45 12.68 -28.44 20.43
C GLY A 45 12.81 -28.28 21.95
N ASN A 46 12.48 -27.10 22.48
CA ASN A 46 12.56 -26.79 23.92
C ASN A 46 11.24 -26.17 24.41
N PRO A 47 10.13 -26.93 24.49
CA PRO A 47 8.84 -26.39 24.88
C PRO A 47 8.86 -25.85 26.31
N ALA A 48 8.15 -24.74 26.53
CA ALA A 48 7.96 -24.10 27.84
C ALA A 48 6.70 -23.23 27.81
N SER A 49 6.29 -22.67 28.94
CA SER A 49 5.17 -21.72 28.99
C SER A 49 5.46 -20.42 28.23
N ASP A 50 4.41 -19.74 27.73
CA ASP A 50 4.52 -18.48 26.98
C ASP A 50 5.47 -17.45 27.63
N PRO A 51 5.40 -17.16 28.96
CA PRO A 51 6.31 -16.20 29.58
C PRO A 51 7.78 -16.61 29.49
N VAL A 52 8.07 -17.91 29.59
CA VAL A 52 9.44 -18.45 29.50
C VAL A 52 9.95 -18.35 28.06
N GLN A 53 9.13 -18.73 27.08
CA GLN A 53 9.51 -18.62 25.68
C GLN A 53 9.70 -17.16 25.24
N LEU A 54 8.84 -16.24 25.69
CA LEU A 54 8.99 -14.80 25.46
C LEU A 54 10.29 -14.26 26.08
N ARG A 55 10.64 -14.73 27.28
CA ARG A 55 11.90 -14.38 27.94
C ARG A 55 13.12 -14.87 27.16
N ARG A 56 13.09 -16.10 26.63
CA ARG A 56 14.13 -16.66 25.76
C ARG A 56 14.30 -15.85 24.49
N VAL A 57 13.20 -15.51 23.81
CA VAL A 57 13.23 -14.66 22.62
C VAL A 57 13.78 -13.27 22.93
N ALA A 58 13.41 -12.67 24.06
CA ALA A 58 13.97 -11.38 24.48
C ALA A 58 15.50 -11.44 24.67
N ALA A 59 16.00 -12.50 25.33
CA ALA A 59 17.43 -12.72 25.52
C ALA A 59 18.19 -12.85 24.19
N ILE A 60 17.68 -13.69 23.28
CA ILE A 60 18.30 -13.95 21.97
C ILE A 60 18.26 -12.69 21.11
N ASN A 61 17.14 -11.97 21.09
CA ASN A 61 17.01 -10.69 20.38
C ASN A 61 18.00 -9.66 20.92
N ARG A 62 18.16 -9.56 22.24
CA ARG A 62 19.09 -8.62 22.86
C ARG A 62 20.52 -8.90 22.42
N ARG A 63 20.92 -10.17 22.39
CA ARG A 63 22.25 -10.59 21.91
C ARG A 63 22.50 -10.26 20.45
N HIS A 64 21.50 -10.42 19.59
CA HIS A 64 21.59 -9.99 18.20
C HIS A 64 21.75 -8.46 18.08
N LEU A 65 20.96 -7.69 18.84
CA LEU A 65 21.08 -6.23 18.86
C LEU A 65 22.45 -5.77 19.37
N ASP A 66 22.95 -6.36 20.46
CA ASP A 66 24.24 -6.01 21.05
C ASP A 66 25.40 -6.31 20.08
N ALA A 67 25.23 -7.26 19.17
CA ALA A 67 26.18 -7.59 18.10
C ALA A 67 25.91 -6.86 16.77
N GLY A 68 24.94 -5.94 16.71
CA GLY A 68 24.62 -5.18 15.50
C GLY A 68 23.81 -5.95 14.43
N HIS A 69 23.29 -7.13 14.76
CA HIS A 69 22.48 -7.94 13.85
C HIS A 69 20.98 -7.66 13.97
N THR A 70 20.23 -8.01 12.92
CA THR A 70 18.75 -7.99 12.98
C THR A 70 18.27 -9.08 13.95
N PRO A 71 17.38 -8.78 14.90
CA PRO A 71 16.88 -9.77 15.84
C PRO A 71 15.91 -10.79 15.19
N PRO A 72 16.14 -12.10 15.33
CA PRO A 72 15.31 -13.14 14.71
C PRO A 72 13.89 -13.21 15.29
N GLY A 73 13.72 -12.87 16.57
CA GLY A 73 12.44 -12.83 17.27
C GLY A 73 11.50 -11.69 16.87
N ARG A 74 11.90 -10.83 15.93
CA ARG A 74 11.00 -9.81 15.36
C ARG A 74 10.09 -10.36 14.26
N ALA A 75 10.34 -11.59 13.80
CA ALA A 75 9.48 -12.23 12.81
C ALA A 75 8.03 -12.33 13.30
N ALA A 76 7.09 -11.98 12.42
CA ALA A 76 5.69 -11.85 12.79
C ALA A 76 5.07 -13.20 13.19
N ALA A 77 5.38 -14.27 12.45
CA ALA A 77 4.94 -15.63 12.78
C ALA A 77 5.44 -16.08 14.16
N LEU A 78 6.69 -15.78 14.51
CA LEU A 78 7.25 -16.18 15.79
C LEU A 78 6.61 -15.44 16.98
N ARG A 79 6.23 -14.17 16.77
CA ARG A 79 5.47 -13.40 17.77
C ARG A 79 4.05 -13.91 17.95
N MET A 80 3.44 -14.50 16.91
CA MET A 80 2.13 -15.14 17.01
C MET A 80 2.25 -16.47 17.75
N ALA A 81 3.21 -17.32 17.37
CA ALA A 81 3.41 -18.63 17.97
C ALA A 81 3.65 -18.61 19.49
N LEU A 82 4.19 -17.51 20.03
CA LEU A 82 4.63 -17.42 21.43
C LEU A 82 3.69 -16.67 22.39
N ASP A 83 2.62 -16.05 21.87
CA ASP A 83 1.65 -15.29 22.68
C ASP A 83 0.25 -15.80 22.33
N SER A 84 -0.21 -16.81 23.08
CA SER A 84 -1.52 -17.44 22.88
C SER A 84 -2.67 -16.43 22.95
N GLY A 85 -2.58 -15.44 23.84
CA GLY A 85 -3.54 -14.34 23.95
C GLY A 85 -3.56 -13.44 22.71
N ARG A 86 -2.38 -13.16 22.12
CA ARG A 86 -2.26 -12.46 20.84
C ARG A 86 -2.78 -13.30 19.70
N THR A 87 -2.49 -14.60 19.66
CA THR A 87 -3.01 -15.51 18.65
C THR A 87 -4.53 -15.55 18.67
N ALA A 88 -5.16 -15.65 19.84
CA ALA A 88 -6.61 -15.59 19.96
C ALA A 88 -7.19 -14.24 19.49
N ARG A 89 -6.52 -13.11 19.81
CA ARG A 89 -6.93 -11.79 19.31
C ARG A 89 -6.77 -11.64 17.80
N VAL A 90 -5.69 -12.18 17.23
CA VAL A 90 -5.43 -12.16 15.79
C VAL A 90 -6.44 -13.04 15.08
N ALA A 91 -6.72 -14.25 15.56
CA ALA A 91 -7.73 -15.14 15.00
C ALA A 91 -9.12 -14.47 14.94
N ARG A 92 -9.57 -13.85 16.06
CA ARG A 92 -10.85 -13.09 16.06
C ARG A 92 -10.86 -11.92 15.09
N ARG A 93 -9.71 -11.26 14.92
CA ARG A 93 -9.58 -10.15 13.97
C ARG A 93 -9.55 -10.65 12.52
N ALA A 94 -8.89 -11.78 12.28
CA ALA A 94 -8.80 -12.42 10.97
C ALA A 94 -10.18 -12.80 10.47
N GLU A 95 -11.01 -13.41 11.33
CA GLU A 95 -12.41 -13.74 11.03
C GLU A 95 -13.19 -12.54 10.47
N HIS A 96 -13.27 -11.47 11.27
CA HIS A 96 -13.97 -10.25 10.86
C HIS A 96 -13.37 -9.61 9.59
N TYR A 97 -12.06 -9.75 9.36
CA TYR A 97 -11.42 -9.18 8.17
C TYR A 97 -11.61 -10.04 6.93
N ARG A 98 -11.77 -11.35 7.08
CA ARG A 98 -12.16 -12.25 6.00
C ARG A 98 -13.54 -11.86 5.49
N GLU A 99 -14.52 -11.73 6.39
CA GLU A 99 -15.87 -11.27 6.07
C GLU A 99 -15.87 -9.93 5.32
N LEU A 100 -15.10 -8.94 5.83
CA LEU A 100 -15.00 -7.64 5.16
C LEU A 100 -14.32 -7.74 3.80
N ALA A 101 -13.22 -8.48 3.68
CA ALA A 101 -12.46 -8.59 2.44
C ALA A 101 -13.25 -9.29 1.33
N THR A 102 -14.04 -10.32 1.65
CA THR A 102 -14.88 -11.03 0.68
C THR A 102 -16.08 -10.21 0.23
N ALA A 103 -16.59 -9.32 1.09
CA ALA A 103 -17.71 -8.43 0.77
C ALA A 103 -17.33 -7.21 -0.09
N LEU A 104 -16.02 -6.90 -0.24
CA LEU A 104 -15.59 -5.73 -0.99
C LEU A 104 -15.83 -5.88 -2.51
N PRO A 105 -16.24 -4.79 -3.19
CA PRO A 105 -16.42 -4.84 -4.63
C PRO A 105 -15.06 -5.10 -5.30
N PHE A 106 -15.03 -6.02 -6.25
CA PHE A 106 -13.82 -6.34 -7.02
C PHE A 106 -14.04 -6.28 -8.54
N LEU A 107 -15.27 -6.03 -9.01
CA LEU A 107 -15.64 -5.92 -10.42
C LEU A 107 -16.75 -4.88 -10.63
N GLY A 108 -16.95 -4.45 -11.88
CA GLY A 108 -18.19 -3.76 -12.31
C GLY A 108 -18.35 -2.31 -11.86
N SER A 109 -17.35 -1.71 -11.21
CA SER A 109 -17.40 -0.29 -10.81
C SER A 109 -16.01 0.31 -10.63
N THR A 110 -15.91 1.64 -10.53
CA THR A 110 -14.68 2.31 -10.09
C THR A 110 -14.29 1.95 -8.65
N GLN A 111 -15.25 1.54 -7.81
CA GLN A 111 -15.00 1.09 -6.44
C GLN A 111 -14.22 -0.23 -6.40
N ALA A 112 -14.30 -1.03 -7.46
CA ALA A 112 -13.58 -2.30 -7.56
C ALA A 112 -12.05 -2.14 -7.45
N LEU A 113 -11.50 -1.02 -7.95
CA LEU A 113 -10.08 -0.73 -7.83
C LEU A 113 -9.67 -0.60 -6.35
N PHE A 114 -10.43 0.16 -5.58
CA PHE A 114 -10.21 0.38 -4.16
C PHE A 114 -10.48 -0.89 -3.35
N GLY A 115 -11.58 -1.60 -3.67
CA GLY A 115 -11.92 -2.85 -3.00
C GLY A 115 -10.86 -3.93 -3.18
N ARG A 116 -10.26 -4.07 -4.37
CA ARG A 116 -9.12 -4.99 -4.59
C ARG A 116 -7.91 -4.66 -3.70
N ARG A 117 -7.52 -3.38 -3.60
CA ARG A 117 -6.43 -2.94 -2.70
C ARG A 117 -6.79 -3.22 -1.24
N ASP A 118 -7.97 -2.77 -0.83
CA ASP A 118 -8.39 -2.78 0.56
C ASP A 118 -8.60 -4.22 1.08
N ALA A 119 -9.08 -5.13 0.23
CA ALA A 119 -9.16 -6.56 0.54
C ALA A 119 -7.78 -7.15 0.86
N VAL A 120 -6.74 -6.80 0.09
CA VAL A 120 -5.35 -7.21 0.40
C VAL A 120 -4.85 -6.59 1.70
N LEU A 121 -5.16 -5.32 1.98
CA LEU A 121 -4.74 -4.70 3.25
C LEU A 121 -5.42 -5.36 4.47
N LEU A 122 -6.71 -5.72 4.34
CA LEU A 122 -7.46 -6.46 5.36
C LEU A 122 -6.90 -7.88 5.54
N LEU A 123 -6.62 -8.59 4.44
CA LEU A 123 -5.97 -9.90 4.41
C LEU A 123 -4.65 -9.89 5.21
N LEU A 124 -3.74 -8.98 4.85
CA LEU A 124 -2.42 -8.86 5.49
C LEU A 124 -2.55 -8.43 6.96
N SER A 125 -3.47 -7.52 7.29
CA SER A 125 -3.68 -7.12 8.68
C SER A 125 -4.36 -8.21 9.51
N GLY A 126 -5.20 -9.05 8.91
CA GLY A 126 -5.86 -10.20 9.53
C GLY A 126 -4.85 -11.30 9.86
N ALA A 127 -3.84 -11.47 8.99
CA ALA A 127 -2.68 -12.31 9.22
C ALA A 127 -1.73 -11.79 10.32
N GLY A 128 -2.04 -10.66 10.95
CA GLY A 128 -1.32 -10.14 12.11
C GLY A 128 -0.13 -9.24 11.77
N LEU A 129 0.07 -8.88 10.51
CA LEU A 129 1.09 -7.91 10.13
C LEU A 129 0.76 -6.52 10.69
N SER A 130 1.81 -5.82 11.16
CA SER A 130 1.68 -4.42 11.55
C SER A 130 1.50 -3.53 10.32
N HIS A 131 0.86 -2.36 10.47
CA HIS A 131 0.72 -1.43 9.34
C HIS A 131 2.07 -0.99 8.76
N ARG A 132 3.13 -0.94 9.59
CA ARG A 132 4.50 -0.68 9.14
C ARG A 132 5.05 -1.80 8.27
N ALA A 133 4.78 -3.05 8.63
CA ALA A 133 5.18 -4.21 7.83
C ALA A 133 4.45 -4.21 6.50
N ILE A 134 3.13 -3.96 6.50
CA ILE A 134 2.32 -3.88 5.29
C ILE A 134 2.82 -2.78 4.34
N ALA A 135 3.14 -1.60 4.89
CA ALA A 135 3.69 -0.48 4.14
C ALA A 135 5.08 -0.76 3.53
N SER A 136 5.85 -1.69 4.10
CA SER A 136 7.20 -2.04 3.62
C SER A 136 7.25 -3.32 2.79
N LEU A 137 6.13 -4.02 2.59
CA LEU A 137 6.10 -5.26 1.82
C LEU A 137 6.32 -4.98 0.33
N ASP A 138 7.24 -5.74 -0.26
CA ASP A 138 7.38 -5.83 -1.70
C ASP A 138 6.47 -6.92 -2.26
N ARG A 139 6.04 -6.77 -3.50
CA ARG A 139 5.28 -7.79 -4.23
C ARG A 139 6.04 -9.12 -4.32
N SER A 140 7.38 -9.09 -4.30
CA SER A 140 8.22 -10.30 -4.28
C SER A 140 8.17 -11.05 -2.95
N ASP A 141 7.73 -10.41 -1.87
CA ASP A 141 7.58 -11.06 -0.57
C ASP A 141 6.30 -11.90 -0.49
N ILE A 142 5.45 -11.91 -1.52
CA ILE A 142 4.17 -12.62 -1.53
C ILE A 142 4.19 -13.70 -2.62
N ALA A 143 4.10 -14.96 -2.19
CA ALA A 143 3.99 -16.12 -3.06
C ALA A 143 2.61 -16.78 -2.90
N VAL A 144 2.07 -17.27 -4.01
CA VAL A 144 0.83 -18.07 -4.03
C VAL A 144 1.21 -19.54 -4.03
N ASP A 145 0.54 -20.33 -3.20
CA ASP A 145 0.65 -21.79 -3.19
C ASP A 145 -0.76 -22.39 -3.07
N GLY A 146 -1.25 -23.04 -4.14
CA GLY A 146 -2.66 -23.42 -4.25
C GLY A 146 -3.59 -22.22 -4.05
N ASP A 147 -4.55 -22.36 -3.13
CA ASP A 147 -5.51 -21.30 -2.77
C ASP A 147 -5.03 -20.38 -1.63
N GLY A 148 -3.85 -20.66 -1.07
CA GLY A 148 -3.28 -19.89 0.02
C GLY A 148 -2.18 -18.92 -0.42
N VAL A 149 -1.75 -18.09 0.52
CA VAL A 149 -0.71 -17.09 0.30
C VAL A 149 0.37 -17.21 1.37
N TRP A 150 1.62 -17.30 0.92
CA TRP A 150 2.82 -17.25 1.73
C TRP A 150 3.42 -15.83 1.70
N ILE A 151 3.64 -15.26 2.88
CA ILE A 151 4.35 -13.99 3.06
C ILE A 151 5.75 -14.30 3.54
N ASP A 152 6.70 -14.17 2.63
CA ASP A 152 8.10 -14.46 2.81
C ASP A 152 8.88 -13.29 3.47
N GLY A 153 10.21 -13.39 3.47
CA GLY A 153 11.11 -12.40 4.01
C GLY A 153 11.18 -12.49 5.53
N ARG A 154 10.86 -11.38 6.23
CA ARG A 154 10.97 -11.30 7.69
C ARG A 154 9.71 -11.74 8.42
N HIS A 155 8.67 -12.17 7.70
CA HIS A 155 7.34 -12.41 8.27
C HIS A 155 7.05 -13.91 8.45
N SER A 156 7.34 -14.71 7.42
CA SER A 156 7.16 -16.18 7.37
C SER A 156 5.74 -16.60 7.79
N ILE A 157 4.72 -15.95 7.21
CA ILE A 157 3.32 -16.17 7.56
C ILE A 157 2.62 -16.90 6.40
N TRP A 158 1.89 -17.95 6.76
CA TRP A 158 0.93 -18.61 5.87
C TRP A 158 -0.48 -18.10 6.13
N ILE A 159 -1.21 -17.77 5.06
CA ILE A 159 -2.64 -17.48 5.10
C ILE A 159 -3.35 -18.57 4.31
N ALA A 160 -4.07 -19.43 5.03
CA ALA A 160 -4.86 -20.50 4.44
C ALA A 160 -6.18 -19.98 3.84
N ALA A 161 -6.63 -20.63 2.78
CA ALA A 161 -8.00 -20.47 2.30
C ALA A 161 -9.01 -21.08 3.28
N ASP A 162 -10.24 -20.57 3.21
CA ASP A 162 -11.39 -21.15 3.89
C ASP A 162 -12.55 -21.27 2.89
N GLU A 163 -12.72 -22.46 2.33
CA GLU A 163 -13.77 -22.74 1.34
C GLU A 163 -15.18 -22.58 1.93
N SER A 164 -15.35 -22.83 3.24
CA SER A 164 -16.66 -22.77 3.88
C SER A 164 -17.23 -21.35 3.95
N GLU A 165 -16.34 -20.36 3.96
CA GLU A 165 -16.65 -18.93 3.96
C GLU A 165 -16.45 -18.28 2.58
N GLY A 166 -16.09 -19.06 1.56
CA GLY A 166 -15.78 -18.54 0.22
C GLY A 166 -14.54 -17.63 0.21
N PHE A 167 -13.61 -17.84 1.14
CA PHE A 167 -12.42 -17.03 1.31
C PHE A 167 -11.21 -17.64 0.61
N ASN A 168 -10.77 -17.02 -0.50
CA ASN A 168 -9.60 -17.43 -1.26
C ASN A 168 -8.52 -16.32 -1.23
N PRO A 169 -7.51 -16.41 -0.35
CA PRO A 169 -6.38 -15.48 -0.29
C PRO A 169 -5.64 -15.30 -1.61
N ALA A 170 -5.40 -16.40 -2.34
CA ALA A 170 -4.68 -16.37 -3.60
C ALA A 170 -5.42 -15.53 -4.65
N GLU A 171 -6.74 -15.69 -4.74
CA GLU A 171 -7.57 -14.91 -5.64
C GLU A 171 -7.61 -13.42 -5.27
N ILE A 172 -7.75 -13.10 -3.98
CA ILE A 172 -7.70 -11.71 -3.48
C ILE A 172 -6.37 -11.05 -3.87
N TRP A 173 -5.26 -11.76 -3.65
CA TRP A 173 -3.94 -11.27 -4.01
C TRP A 173 -3.79 -11.10 -5.53
N GLU A 174 -4.16 -12.09 -6.34
CA GLU A 174 -3.99 -12.04 -7.80
C GLU A 174 -4.84 -10.94 -8.47
N ARG A 175 -6.05 -10.68 -7.95
CA ARG A 175 -6.89 -9.56 -8.43
C ARG A 175 -6.18 -8.20 -8.26
N TRP A 176 -5.51 -7.99 -7.13
CA TRP A 176 -4.75 -6.77 -6.87
C TRP A 176 -3.40 -6.75 -7.61
N ARG A 177 -2.69 -7.88 -7.63
CA ARG A 177 -1.43 -8.05 -8.37
C ARG A 177 -1.61 -7.74 -9.85
N THR A 178 -2.73 -8.15 -10.44
CA THR A 178 -3.10 -7.84 -11.83
C THR A 178 -3.17 -6.33 -12.07
N VAL A 179 -3.82 -5.58 -11.17
CA VAL A 179 -3.89 -4.10 -11.24
C VAL A 179 -2.50 -3.47 -11.16
N LEU A 180 -1.67 -3.93 -10.22
CA LEU A 180 -0.31 -3.43 -10.04
C LEU A 180 0.55 -3.66 -11.30
N ARG A 181 0.51 -4.87 -11.86
CA ARG A 181 1.24 -5.24 -13.08
C ARG A 181 0.79 -4.43 -14.30
N PHE A 182 -0.52 -4.21 -14.44
CA PHE A 182 -1.06 -3.38 -15.50
C PHE A 182 -0.54 -1.95 -15.41
N SER A 183 -0.54 -1.40 -14.21
CA SER A 183 -0.18 0.00 -13.93
C SER A 183 1.32 0.28 -14.09
N ASP A 184 2.17 -0.73 -13.89
CA ASP A 184 3.62 -0.62 -14.16
C ASP A 184 3.95 -0.36 -15.65
N ARG A 185 3.01 -0.69 -16.55
CA ARG A 185 3.16 -0.52 -18.00
C ARG A 185 2.33 0.64 -18.54
N TYR A 186 1.13 0.83 -17.99
CA TYR A 186 0.14 1.81 -18.46
C TYR A 186 -0.31 2.69 -17.28
N PRO A 187 0.35 3.85 -17.04
CA PRO A 187 -0.04 4.80 -16.01
C PRO A 187 -1.26 5.64 -16.45
N SER A 188 -2.33 4.97 -16.89
CA SER A 188 -3.58 5.59 -17.31
C SER A 188 -4.72 5.13 -16.42
N THR A 189 -5.19 6.03 -15.55
CA THR A 189 -6.35 5.77 -14.67
C THR A 189 -7.60 5.38 -15.46
N ALA A 190 -7.79 5.96 -16.66
CA ALA A 190 -8.94 5.66 -17.51
C ALA A 190 -8.90 4.22 -18.02
N LEU A 191 -7.76 3.78 -18.60
CA LEU A 191 -7.60 2.41 -19.08
C LEU A 191 -7.65 1.40 -17.94
N LEU A 192 -7.02 1.72 -16.82
CA LEU A 192 -7.07 0.86 -15.64
C LEU A 192 -8.52 0.68 -15.16
N THR A 193 -9.29 1.77 -15.09
CA THR A 193 -10.71 1.70 -14.68
C THR A 193 -11.52 0.84 -15.63
N GLU A 194 -11.34 0.98 -16.94
CA GLU A 194 -12.02 0.18 -17.96
C GLU A 194 -11.75 -1.32 -17.77
N HIS A 195 -10.48 -1.69 -17.63
CA HIS A 195 -10.09 -3.09 -17.42
C HIS A 195 -10.56 -3.63 -16.06
N VAL A 196 -10.55 -2.82 -15.00
CA VAL A 196 -11.08 -3.22 -13.69
C VAL A 196 -12.60 -3.43 -13.74
N GLN A 197 -13.33 -2.61 -14.49
CA GLN A 197 -14.78 -2.70 -14.61
C GLN A 197 -15.22 -3.93 -15.39
N GLY A 198 -14.59 -4.20 -16.53
CA GLY A 198 -14.89 -5.35 -17.38
C GLY A 198 -14.18 -6.64 -16.97
N ASP A 199 -13.21 -6.56 -16.06
CA ASP A 199 -12.23 -7.61 -15.76
C ASP A 199 -11.55 -8.17 -17.01
N THR A 200 -11.28 -7.27 -17.95
CA THR A 200 -10.78 -7.56 -19.30
C THR A 200 -9.29 -7.25 -19.42
N PHE A 201 -8.49 -7.60 -18.42
CA PHE A 201 -7.05 -7.37 -18.48
C PHE A 201 -6.40 -8.16 -19.63
N PRO A 202 -5.41 -7.60 -20.34
CA PRO A 202 -4.70 -8.34 -21.37
C PRO A 202 -3.91 -9.51 -20.76
N ASP A 203 -3.53 -10.49 -21.59
CA ASP A 203 -2.59 -11.51 -21.15
C ASP A 203 -1.24 -10.85 -20.80
N MET A 204 -0.95 -10.81 -19.50
CA MET A 204 0.28 -10.25 -18.95
C MET A 204 1.30 -11.34 -18.63
N SER A 205 1.05 -12.62 -18.88
CA SER A 205 1.93 -13.74 -18.48
C SER A 205 3.40 -13.55 -18.88
N ARG A 206 3.65 -12.93 -20.04
CA ARG A 206 4.99 -12.66 -20.58
C ARG A 206 5.63 -11.34 -20.12
N TRP A 207 4.91 -10.51 -19.36
CA TRP A 207 5.42 -9.22 -18.92
C TRP A 207 6.41 -9.40 -17.78
N PRO A 208 7.50 -8.62 -17.74
CA PRO A 208 8.48 -8.70 -16.66
C PRO A 208 7.81 -8.40 -15.31
N VAL A 209 8.07 -9.27 -14.34
CA VAL A 209 7.67 -9.01 -12.94
C VAL A 209 8.59 -7.94 -12.40
N ARG A 210 8.02 -6.81 -11.97
CA ARG A 210 8.77 -5.73 -11.34
C ARG A 210 8.59 -5.79 -9.82
N PRO A 211 9.68 -5.58 -9.05
CA PRO A 211 9.54 -5.32 -7.63
C PRO A 211 8.74 -4.02 -7.45
N GLY A 212 8.14 -3.87 -6.28
CA GLY A 212 7.37 -2.69 -5.96
C GLY A 212 6.49 -2.91 -4.75
N PRO A 213 5.94 -1.83 -4.19
CA PRO A 213 5.12 -1.91 -3.00
C PRO A 213 3.81 -2.67 -3.27
N VAL A 214 3.36 -3.38 -2.24
CA VAL A 214 2.03 -4.00 -2.18
C VAL A 214 0.96 -2.95 -1.87
N ALA A 215 1.22 -2.12 -0.85
CA ALA A 215 0.31 -1.07 -0.44
C ALA A 215 0.59 0.21 -1.24
N VAL A 216 -0.20 0.47 -2.29
CA VAL A 216 -0.07 1.65 -3.16
C VAL A 216 -1.20 2.65 -2.86
N PRO A 217 -0.90 3.96 -2.68
CA PRO A 217 -1.94 4.94 -2.48
C PRO A 217 -2.76 5.08 -3.75
N ILE A 218 -4.07 5.17 -3.57
CA ILE A 218 -5.02 5.48 -4.64
C ILE A 218 -5.72 6.75 -4.19
N ASP A 219 -5.64 7.79 -5.01
CA ASP A 219 -6.35 9.04 -4.72
C ASP A 219 -7.87 8.88 -4.88
N ARG A 220 -8.63 9.94 -4.61
CA ARG A 220 -10.10 9.90 -4.71
C ARG A 220 -10.63 9.61 -6.13
N TRP A 221 -9.80 9.73 -7.16
CA TRP A 221 -10.17 9.53 -8.57
C TRP A 221 -9.63 8.23 -9.17
N GLY A 222 -8.91 7.42 -8.40
CA GLY A 222 -8.32 6.17 -8.89
C GLY A 222 -6.90 6.33 -9.46
N HIS A 223 -6.26 7.49 -9.30
CA HIS A 223 -4.87 7.66 -9.69
C HIS A 223 -3.94 6.92 -8.72
N MET A 224 -2.93 6.25 -9.29
CA MET A 224 -1.84 5.63 -8.56
C MET A 224 -0.52 6.24 -9.03
N PRO A 225 0.45 6.47 -8.12
CA PRO A 225 1.76 7.01 -8.49
C PRO A 225 2.46 6.16 -9.55
N PHE A 226 3.23 6.82 -10.42
CA PHE A 226 4.10 6.18 -11.39
C PHE A 226 5.50 6.82 -11.38
N PRO A 227 6.55 6.11 -10.93
CA PRO A 227 6.53 4.74 -10.41
C PRO A 227 5.70 4.62 -9.10
N ALA A 228 5.30 3.40 -8.76
CA ALA A 228 4.45 3.16 -7.59
C ALA A 228 5.21 3.42 -6.28
N ASP A 229 4.69 4.32 -5.44
CA ASP A 229 5.22 4.60 -4.11
C ASP A 229 4.45 3.84 -3.02
N PRO A 230 5.10 3.42 -1.92
CA PRO A 230 4.43 2.77 -0.80
C PRO A 230 3.52 3.74 -0.04
N MET A 231 2.38 3.23 0.41
CA MET A 231 1.55 3.92 1.41
C MET A 231 2.33 4.10 2.72
N THR A 232 2.07 5.19 3.43
CA THR A 232 2.58 5.33 4.79
C THR A 232 1.88 4.34 5.73
N PRO A 233 2.53 3.91 6.83
CA PRO A 233 1.89 3.06 7.83
C PRO A 233 0.60 3.68 8.42
N ALA A 234 0.54 5.00 8.51
CA ALA A 234 -0.63 5.73 8.97
C ALA A 234 -1.79 5.62 7.97
N ALA A 235 -1.52 5.77 6.67
CA ALA A 235 -2.52 5.63 5.62
C ALA A 235 -3.09 4.20 5.56
N VAL A 236 -2.23 3.17 5.68
CA VAL A 236 -2.67 1.77 5.78
C VAL A 236 -3.61 1.59 6.98
N GLY A 237 -3.22 2.14 8.14
CA GLY A 237 -4.04 2.08 9.34
C GLY A 237 -5.40 2.79 9.21
N ALA A 238 -5.43 3.94 8.51
CA ALA A 238 -6.65 4.70 8.29
C ALA A 238 -7.66 3.91 7.43
N VAL A 239 -7.20 3.27 6.35
CA VAL A 239 -8.05 2.41 5.51
C VAL A 239 -8.61 1.23 6.30
N ILE A 240 -7.77 0.52 7.06
CA ILE A 240 -8.22 -0.61 7.88
C ILE A 240 -9.23 -0.14 8.95
N ALA A 241 -8.97 0.99 9.61
CA ALA A 241 -9.88 1.54 10.62
C ALA A 241 -11.24 1.97 10.02
N ALA A 242 -11.22 2.56 8.82
CA ALA A 242 -12.41 2.94 8.08
C ALA A 242 -13.34 1.73 7.83
N HIS A 243 -12.79 0.63 7.32
CA HIS A 243 -13.53 -0.63 7.12
C HIS A 243 -14.08 -1.21 8.43
N ARG A 244 -13.26 -1.28 9.48
CA ARG A 244 -13.70 -1.74 10.81
C ARG A 244 -14.87 -0.95 11.38
N SER A 245 -14.93 0.35 11.08
CA SER A 245 -15.95 1.25 11.58
C SER A 245 -17.22 1.29 10.71
N GLY A 246 -17.27 0.50 9.63
CA GLY A 246 -18.36 0.53 8.65
C GLY A 246 -18.43 1.83 7.85
N ARG A 247 -17.33 2.61 7.80
CA ARG A 247 -17.21 3.87 7.07
C ARG A 247 -16.07 3.77 6.07
N PRO A 248 -16.14 2.87 5.07
CA PRO A 248 -15.08 2.74 4.09
C PRO A 248 -14.83 4.09 3.39
N PRO A 249 -13.59 4.38 2.96
CA PRO A 249 -13.30 5.61 2.23
C PRO A 249 -14.27 5.75 1.05
N ARG A 250 -14.94 6.89 0.96
CA ARG A 250 -15.89 7.15 -0.12
C ARG A 250 -15.10 7.55 -1.37
N HIS A 251 -15.42 6.88 -2.47
CA HIS A 251 -14.79 7.13 -3.76
C HIS A 251 -15.86 7.62 -4.72
N ASP A 252 -15.76 8.89 -5.13
CA ASP A 252 -16.68 9.47 -6.09
C ASP A 252 -16.42 8.84 -7.45
N PRO A 253 -17.42 8.18 -8.07
CA PRO A 253 -17.29 7.73 -9.43
C PRO A 253 -16.94 8.93 -10.31
N ARG A 254 -15.94 8.78 -11.17
CA ARG A 254 -15.68 9.76 -12.21
C ARG A 254 -16.99 9.95 -12.99
N PRO A 255 -17.51 11.17 -13.19
CA PRO A 255 -18.63 11.38 -14.09
C PRO A 255 -18.24 10.77 -15.45
N PRO A 256 -19.10 9.95 -16.06
CA PRO A 256 -18.81 9.41 -17.38
C PRO A 256 -18.49 10.60 -18.31
N LEU A 257 -17.50 10.44 -19.18
CA LEU A 257 -17.08 11.48 -20.13
C LEU A 257 -18.25 11.99 -20.99
N SER A 258 -19.35 11.22 -21.08
CA SER A 258 -20.61 11.63 -21.71
C SER A 258 -21.23 12.90 -21.08
N TRP A 259 -20.97 13.21 -19.81
CA TRP A 259 -21.48 14.43 -19.18
C TRP A 259 -20.86 15.71 -19.74
N ARG A 260 -19.67 15.64 -20.37
CA ARG A 260 -19.08 16.80 -21.08
C ARG A 260 -19.68 17.04 -22.47
N ARG A 261 -20.36 16.06 -23.09
CA ARG A 261 -21.11 16.30 -24.34
C ARG A 261 -22.47 16.96 -24.11
N GLY A 262 -22.98 16.95 -22.88
CA GLY A 262 -24.36 17.38 -22.60
C GLY A 262 -24.58 18.87 -22.37
N ARG A 263 -23.52 19.70 -22.30
CA ARG A 263 -23.67 21.13 -22.00
C ARG A 263 -22.65 21.95 -22.79
N GLY A 264 -22.96 22.23 -24.06
CA GLY A 264 -22.35 23.35 -24.78
C GLY A 264 -21.71 23.07 -26.14
N GLU A 265 -21.93 21.93 -26.78
CA GLU A 265 -21.52 21.79 -28.19
C GLU A 265 -22.56 22.47 -29.09
N ARG A 266 -22.29 23.75 -29.42
CA ARG A 266 -22.50 24.17 -30.80
C ARG A 266 -21.61 23.26 -31.64
N GLU A 267 -22.24 22.29 -32.27
CA GLU A 267 -21.68 21.37 -33.23
C GLU A 267 -20.90 22.17 -34.30
N THR A 268 -19.60 22.31 -34.08
CA THR A 268 -18.67 22.60 -35.17
C THR A 268 -18.23 21.24 -35.65
N ASP A 269 -18.78 20.84 -36.80
CA ASP A 269 -18.42 19.62 -37.52
C ASP A 269 -16.94 19.68 -37.90
N VAL A 270 -16.09 19.27 -36.97
CA VAL A 270 -14.68 18.96 -37.24
C VAL A 270 -14.62 17.47 -37.46
N THR A 271 -14.81 17.06 -38.72
CA THR A 271 -14.56 15.70 -39.16
C THR A 271 -13.07 15.37 -38.93
N VAL A 272 -12.74 14.68 -37.84
CA VAL A 272 -11.38 14.15 -37.63
C VAL A 272 -11.30 12.80 -38.33
N PRO A 273 -10.48 12.64 -39.39
CA PRO A 273 -10.33 11.35 -40.04
C PRO A 273 -9.69 10.32 -39.09
N PRO A 274 -10.04 9.03 -39.21
CA PRO A 274 -9.48 7.97 -38.37
C PRO A 274 -7.95 7.94 -38.50
N PRO A 275 -7.20 7.73 -37.40
CA PRO A 275 -5.75 7.74 -37.45
C PRO A 275 -5.24 6.54 -38.23
N HIS A 276 -4.63 6.79 -39.39
CA HIS A 276 -3.85 5.79 -40.12
C HIS A 276 -2.46 5.65 -39.50
N PRO A 277 -1.90 4.44 -39.35
CA PRO A 277 -0.55 4.25 -38.84
C PRO A 277 0.46 4.84 -39.84
N VAL A 278 1.07 5.98 -39.49
CA VAL A 278 2.09 6.63 -40.31
C VAL A 278 3.45 5.98 -40.02
N SER A 279 3.89 5.09 -40.90
CA SER A 279 5.22 4.46 -40.86
C SER A 279 6.19 5.13 -41.84
N ALA A 280 6.22 6.47 -41.83
CA ALA A 280 7.14 7.26 -42.67
C ALA A 280 8.04 8.11 -41.77
N ALA A 281 9.32 8.20 -42.13
CA ALA A 281 10.24 9.17 -41.54
C ALA A 281 9.60 10.56 -41.62
N PRO A 282 9.56 11.34 -40.52
CA PRO A 282 8.85 12.61 -40.51
C PRO A 282 9.44 13.53 -41.57
N GLY A 283 8.59 13.99 -42.50
CA GLY A 283 8.99 14.95 -43.53
C GLY A 283 9.47 16.27 -42.92
N SER A 284 10.15 17.10 -43.71
CA SER A 284 10.73 18.39 -43.29
C SER A 284 9.75 19.31 -42.54
N ASP A 285 8.45 19.19 -42.80
CA ASP A 285 7.40 20.00 -42.18
C ASP A 285 6.84 19.45 -40.86
N TYR A 286 7.25 18.24 -40.42
CA TYR A 286 6.71 17.59 -39.22
C TYR A 286 6.86 18.46 -37.97
N TYR A 287 8.03 19.07 -37.80
CA TYR A 287 8.28 19.95 -36.65
C TYR A 287 7.44 21.23 -36.71
N ARG A 288 7.22 21.80 -37.90
CA ARG A 288 6.37 22.98 -38.08
C ARG A 288 4.91 22.66 -37.75
N ILE A 289 4.37 21.56 -38.28
CA ILE A 289 3.01 21.10 -37.98
C ILE A 289 2.84 20.84 -36.47
N GLY A 290 3.85 20.25 -35.83
CA GLY A 290 3.85 20.03 -34.39
C GLY A 290 3.90 21.31 -33.56
N VAL A 291 4.60 22.36 -34.03
CA VAL A 291 4.64 23.67 -33.37
C VAL A 291 3.32 24.41 -33.57
N GLU A 292 2.73 24.37 -34.77
CA GLU A 292 1.41 24.97 -35.06
C GLU A 292 0.28 24.28 -34.28
N ALA A 293 0.33 22.97 -34.11
CA ALA A 293 -0.61 22.23 -33.27
C ALA A 293 -0.52 22.64 -31.79
N ARG A 294 0.70 22.83 -31.26
CA ARG A 294 0.90 23.32 -29.90
C ARG A 294 0.47 24.78 -29.74
N GLY A 295 0.74 25.62 -30.75
CA GLY A 295 0.26 27.01 -30.77
C GLY A 295 -1.26 27.11 -30.72
N ARG A 296 -1.96 26.27 -31.51
CA ARG A 296 -3.43 26.18 -31.46
C ARG A 296 -3.95 25.68 -30.12
N ALA A 297 -3.31 24.67 -29.52
CA ALA A 297 -3.69 24.17 -28.21
C ALA A 297 -3.47 25.22 -27.11
N HIS A 298 -2.37 25.96 -27.18
CA HIS A 298 -2.09 27.04 -26.23
C HIS A 298 -3.08 28.20 -26.37
N ALA A 299 -3.47 28.56 -27.60
CA ALA A 299 -4.50 29.57 -27.84
C ALA A 299 -5.88 29.09 -27.36
N ALA A 300 -6.23 27.82 -27.57
CA ALA A 300 -7.50 27.25 -27.10
C ALA A 300 -7.61 27.15 -25.57
N LEU A 301 -6.47 27.15 -24.86
CA LEU A 301 -6.39 27.11 -23.40
C LEU A 301 -6.07 28.48 -22.79
N ALA A 302 -5.98 29.55 -23.60
CA ALA A 302 -5.61 30.88 -23.13
C ALA A 302 -6.58 31.45 -22.10
N ASP A 303 -7.87 31.08 -22.19
CA ASP A 303 -8.94 31.58 -21.31
C ASP A 303 -9.13 30.75 -20.04
N VAL A 304 -8.38 29.65 -19.86
CA VAL A 304 -8.51 28.77 -18.70
C VAL A 304 -8.07 29.44 -17.39
N PRO A 305 -6.96 30.21 -17.34
CA PRO A 305 -6.56 30.94 -16.13
C PRO A 305 -7.65 31.91 -15.64
N ASP A 306 -8.23 32.70 -16.55
CA ASP A 306 -9.29 33.66 -16.21
C ASP A 306 -10.53 32.98 -15.62
N LEU A 307 -10.83 31.76 -16.09
CA LEU A 307 -11.91 30.92 -15.56
C LEU A 307 -11.62 30.37 -14.15
N VAL A 308 -10.35 30.15 -13.84
CA VAL A 308 -9.89 29.75 -12.50
C VAL A 308 -9.98 30.94 -11.56
N ASP A 309 -9.55 32.13 -11.99
CA ASP A 309 -9.63 33.36 -11.20
C ASP A 309 -11.09 33.73 -10.86
N ASP A 310 -12.02 33.59 -11.81
CA ASP A 310 -13.47 33.82 -11.56
C ASP A 310 -14.04 32.79 -10.56
N LEU A 311 -13.57 31.54 -10.61
CA LEU A 311 -13.96 30.51 -9.65
C LEU A 311 -13.43 30.83 -8.25
N GLU A 312 -12.16 31.22 -8.13
CA GLU A 312 -11.54 31.62 -6.86
C GLU A 312 -12.28 32.81 -6.24
N TYR A 313 -12.55 33.85 -7.05
CA TYR A 313 -13.35 34.99 -6.62
C TYR A 313 -14.75 34.58 -6.13
N ARG A 314 -15.40 33.63 -6.81
CA ARG A 314 -16.72 33.13 -6.41
C ARG A 314 -16.68 32.28 -5.14
N ILE A 315 -15.61 31.52 -4.92
CA ILE A 315 -15.37 30.76 -3.69
C ILE A 315 -15.17 31.73 -2.53
N GLU A 316 -14.35 32.76 -2.69
CA GLU A 316 -14.15 33.81 -1.69
C GLU A 316 -15.44 34.55 -1.36
N ALA A 317 -16.22 34.92 -2.38
CA ALA A 317 -17.51 35.59 -2.19
C ALA A 317 -18.53 34.70 -1.44
N LEU A 318 -18.58 33.40 -1.76
CA LEU A 318 -19.39 32.43 -1.03
C LEU A 318 -18.91 32.27 0.40
N MET A 319 -17.61 32.17 0.62
CA MET A 319 -17.02 32.05 1.96
C MET A 319 -17.36 33.28 2.81
N HIS A 320 -17.18 34.49 2.27
CA HIS A 320 -17.50 35.74 2.94
C HIS A 320 -18.98 35.79 3.32
N ARG A 321 -19.87 35.44 2.38
CA ARG A 321 -21.32 35.38 2.64
C ARG A 321 -21.70 34.34 3.69
N THR A 322 -20.96 33.23 3.77
CA THR A 322 -21.19 32.20 4.78
C THR A 322 -20.70 32.67 6.16
N LEU A 323 -19.58 33.39 6.22
CA LEU A 323 -19.06 34.02 7.45
C LEU A 323 -20.01 35.11 7.97
N GLU A 324 -20.53 35.97 7.09
CA GLU A 324 -21.57 36.96 7.41
C GLU A 324 -22.85 36.30 7.97
N LEU A 325 -23.26 35.15 7.42
CA LEU A 325 -24.42 34.40 7.90
C LEU A 325 -24.19 33.70 9.25
N LEU A 326 -22.93 33.49 9.65
CA LEU A 326 -22.55 32.79 10.87
C LEU A 326 -22.17 33.74 12.02
N ASP A 327 -22.20 35.07 11.81
CA ASP A 327 -21.79 36.10 12.80
C ASP A 327 -20.37 35.86 13.35
N ILE A 328 -19.50 35.29 12.51
CA ILE A 328 -18.07 35.09 12.82
C ILE A 328 -17.32 36.28 12.21
N GLU A 329 -16.99 37.29 13.02
CA GLU A 329 -16.02 38.30 12.62
C GLU A 329 -14.68 37.59 12.31
N PRO A 330 -14.07 37.83 11.14
CA PRO A 330 -12.71 37.35 10.90
C PRO A 330 -11.78 38.09 11.86
N ASP A 331 -11.14 37.33 12.77
CA ASP A 331 -10.07 37.81 13.63
C ASP A 331 -9.08 38.63 12.79
N ALA A 332 -9.00 39.94 13.10
CA ALA A 332 -8.02 40.82 12.51
C ALA A 332 -6.62 40.28 12.85
N GLU A 333 -5.93 39.73 11.85
CA GLU A 333 -4.54 39.32 11.98
C GLU A 333 -3.70 40.50 12.48
N ALA A 334 -3.10 40.29 13.65
CA ALA A 334 -2.05 41.13 14.18
C ALA A 334 -0.89 41.24 13.18
N PRO A 335 -0.20 42.38 13.09
CA PRO A 335 0.88 42.55 12.12
C PRO A 335 2.05 41.62 12.48
N ILE A 336 2.45 40.79 11.52
CA ILE A 336 3.72 40.04 11.58
C ILE A 336 4.84 41.07 11.40
N GLU A 337 5.50 41.42 12.51
CA GLU A 337 6.68 42.27 12.54
C GLU A 337 7.87 41.50 11.94
N TRP A 338 8.27 41.88 10.72
CA TRP A 338 9.51 41.43 10.10
C TRP A 338 10.69 42.19 10.72
N VAL A 339 11.46 41.52 11.60
CA VAL A 339 12.75 42.02 12.06
C VAL A 339 13.84 41.59 11.06
N GLY A 340 14.40 42.56 10.35
CA GLY A 340 15.62 42.37 9.55
C GLY A 340 16.06 43.62 8.77
N GLU A 341 16.99 44.37 9.36
CA GLU A 341 18.13 45.12 8.77
C GLU A 341 18.32 46.54 9.37
N GLN A 342 19.10 46.61 10.47
CA GLN A 342 20.40 47.30 10.56
C GLN A 342 21.10 46.96 11.89
#